data_AF-A0A0Q4G8B1-F1
#
_entry.id   AF-A0A0Q4G8B1-F1
#
_cell.length_a   1.000
_cell.length_b   1.000
_cell.length_c   1.000
_cell.angle_alpha   90.00
_cell.angle_beta   90.00
_cell.angle_gamma   90.00
#
_symmetry.space_group_name_H-M   'P 1'
#
loop_
_entity.id
_entity.type
_entity.pdbx_description
1 polymer ?
#
loop_
_entity_poly.entity_id
_entity_poly.type
_entity_poly.pdbx_seq_one_letter_code
_entity_poly.pdbx_strand_id
1 'polypeptide(L)'
;MREDQTAVRAATSSVAPTSEGGQLGQDRFIKRAAWAADRLWLLTESGTLSSVAPGEINRRTEATSGPVADICVAGTALIILDADGQLSHLKQRFWYAMERLDLTGKRFRL
;
A
#
# COMPACT_ATOMS: atom_id res chain seq x y z
N MET A 1 -38.95 29.81 -48.87
CA MET A 1 -38.16 30.79 -48.08
C MET A 1 -37.87 30.14 -46.74
N ARG A 2 -36.60 29.77 -46.55
CA ARG A 2 -35.89 29.41 -45.29
C ARG A 2 -36.36 28.17 -44.52
N GLU A 3 -35.60 27.10 -44.75
CA GLU A 3 -35.21 26.09 -43.75
C GLU A 3 -34.66 26.79 -42.50
N ASP A 4 -34.97 26.26 -41.32
CA ASP A 4 -34.18 26.53 -40.12
C ASP A 4 -33.82 25.24 -39.39
N GLN A 5 -32.54 25.21 -39.02
CA GLN A 5 -31.70 24.06 -38.79
C GLN A 5 -31.99 23.40 -37.45
N THR A 6 -32.19 22.09 -37.47
CA THR A 6 -32.13 21.24 -36.27
C THR A 6 -30.67 21.16 -35.82
N ALA A 7 -30.28 22.00 -34.85
CA ALA A 7 -28.96 21.96 -34.25
C ALA A 7 -28.81 20.69 -33.39
N VAL A 8 -28.09 19.71 -33.93
CA VAL A 8 -27.64 18.51 -33.22
C VAL A 8 -26.62 18.94 -32.17
N ARG A 9 -27.04 19.00 -30.90
CA ARG A 9 -26.09 19.11 -29.78
C ARG A 9 -25.49 17.74 -29.51
N ALA A 10 -24.33 17.49 -30.12
CA ALA A 10 -23.41 16.45 -29.67
C ALA A 10 -22.95 16.80 -28.25
N ALA A 11 -23.45 16.06 -27.26
CA ALA A 11 -22.85 16.06 -25.93
C ALA A 11 -21.52 15.30 -26.04
N THR A 12 -20.43 16.04 -26.17
CA THR A 12 -19.09 15.48 -26.00
C THR A 12 -19.02 14.94 -24.56
N SER A 13 -18.85 13.62 -24.43
CA SER A 13 -18.53 12.97 -23.17
C SER A 13 -17.34 13.67 -22.54
N SER A 14 -17.61 14.46 -21.49
CA SER A 14 -16.59 14.84 -20.53
C SER A 14 -16.28 13.57 -19.74
N VAL A 15 -15.26 12.83 -20.19
CA VAL A 15 -14.64 11.82 -19.34
C VAL A 15 -13.94 12.60 -18.25
N ALA A 16 -14.62 12.75 -17.11
CA ALA A 16 -13.99 13.19 -15.88
C ALA A 16 -12.80 12.24 -15.61
N PRO A 17 -11.64 12.74 -15.17
CA PRO A 17 -10.56 11.86 -14.77
C PRO A 17 -11.10 10.96 -13.65
N THR A 18 -11.06 9.65 -13.89
CA THR A 18 -11.26 8.63 -12.86
C THR A 18 -10.16 8.83 -11.83
N SER A 19 -10.41 9.73 -10.89
CA SER A 19 -9.69 9.74 -9.64
C SER A 19 -10.13 8.44 -8.98
N GLU A 20 -9.29 7.42 -9.00
CA GLU A 20 -9.44 6.23 -8.18
C GLU A 20 -9.43 6.70 -6.72
N GLY A 21 -10.60 7.17 -6.26
CA GLY A 21 -10.86 7.38 -4.86
C GLY A 21 -10.70 6.02 -4.24
N GLY A 22 -9.62 5.84 -3.47
CA GLY A 22 -9.37 4.65 -2.67
C GLY A 22 -10.70 4.21 -2.08
N GLN A 23 -11.17 3.05 -2.51
CA GLN A 23 -12.53 2.59 -2.26
C GLN A 23 -12.73 2.66 -0.75
N LEU A 24 -13.62 3.54 -0.28
CA LEU A 24 -13.83 3.93 1.12
C LEU A 24 -14.10 2.74 2.09
N GLY A 25 -14.11 1.51 1.59
CA GLY A 25 -14.19 0.25 2.33
C GLY A 25 -12.87 -0.54 2.49
N GLN A 26 -11.84 -0.33 1.67
CA GLN A 26 -10.62 -1.18 1.70
C GLN A 26 -9.75 -0.95 2.95
N ASP A 27 -9.76 0.26 3.51
CA ASP A 27 -9.13 0.54 4.81
C ASP A 27 -9.82 -0.18 5.99
N ARG A 28 -11.04 -0.71 5.78
CA ARG A 28 -11.83 -1.33 6.85
C ARG A 28 -11.49 -2.80 7.05
N PHE A 29 -10.86 -3.44 6.07
CA PHE A 29 -10.57 -4.87 6.11
C PHE A 29 -9.08 -5.12 6.34
N ILE A 30 -8.78 -5.93 7.35
CA ILE A 30 -7.42 -6.41 7.61
C ILE A 30 -7.13 -7.57 6.65
N LYS A 31 -6.17 -7.34 5.75
CA LYS A 31 -5.64 -8.34 4.81
C LYS A 31 -4.69 -9.32 5.50
N ARG A 32 -3.82 -8.80 6.38
CA ARG A 32 -2.84 -9.61 7.10
C ARG A 32 -2.54 -9.06 8.50
N ALA A 33 -2.22 -9.98 9.41
CA ALA A 33 -1.72 -9.68 10.74
C ALA A 33 -0.41 -10.46 11.01
N ALA A 34 0.54 -9.84 11.71
CA ALA A 34 1.82 -10.45 12.05
C ALA A 34 2.31 -9.99 13.42
N TRP A 35 2.89 -10.89 14.21
CA TRP A 35 3.58 -10.52 15.45
C TRP A 35 5.09 -10.47 15.23
N ALA A 36 5.69 -9.29 15.42
CA ALA A 36 7.13 -9.08 15.26
C ALA A 36 7.58 -7.82 16.00
N ALA A 37 8.84 -7.81 16.45
CA ALA A 37 9.43 -6.69 17.20
C ALA A 37 8.51 -6.18 18.33
N ASP A 38 7.95 -7.11 19.12
CA ASP A 38 7.07 -6.87 20.27
C ASP A 38 5.78 -6.10 19.97
N ARG A 39 5.28 -6.20 18.73
CA ARG A 39 4.02 -5.58 18.31
C ARG A 39 3.19 -6.49 17.43
N LEU A 40 1.89 -6.27 17.48
CA LEU A 40 0.94 -6.74 16.48
C LEU A 40 0.91 -5.75 15.33
N TRP A 41 1.24 -6.22 14.13
CA TRP A 41 1.20 -5.49 12.88
C TRP A 41 -0.04 -5.88 12.09
N LEU A 42 -0.71 -4.89 11.52
CA LEU A 42 -1.96 -5.02 10.81
C LEU A 42 -1.84 -4.30 9.47
N LEU A 43 -2.06 -5.03 8.40
CA LEU A 43 -2.09 -4.54 7.02
C LEU A 43 -3.53 -4.56 6.51
N THR A 44 -4.00 -3.45 5.97
CA THR A 44 -5.31 -3.37 5.30
C THR A 44 -5.23 -3.76 3.83
N GLU A 45 -6.38 -4.01 3.18
CA GLU A 45 -6.43 -4.27 1.73
C GLU A 45 -5.93 -3.10 0.88
N SER A 46 -6.07 -1.87 1.36
CA SER A 46 -5.54 -0.64 0.75
C SER A 46 -4.03 -0.44 0.90
N GLY A 47 -3.35 -1.31 1.65
CA GLY A 47 -1.91 -1.22 1.89
C GLY A 47 -1.50 -0.30 3.06
N THR A 48 -2.45 0.09 3.92
CA THR A 48 -2.17 0.85 5.15
C THR A 48 -1.60 -0.08 6.22
N LEU A 49 -0.40 0.23 6.71
CA LEU A 49 0.25 -0.49 7.80
C LEU A 49 0.02 0.22 9.13
N SER A 50 -0.41 -0.54 10.13
CA SER A 50 -0.54 -0.05 11.51
C SER A 50 0.00 -1.08 12.49
N SER A 51 0.31 -0.66 13.70
CA SER A 51 0.67 -1.60 14.77
C SER A 51 0.33 -1.10 16.17
N VAL A 52 0.30 -2.06 17.09
CA VAL A 52 -0.02 -1.88 18.50
C VAL A 52 0.88 -2.78 19.35
N ALA A 53 1.48 -2.22 20.39
CA ALA A 53 2.28 -2.94 21.38
C ALA A 53 1.42 -3.36 22.59
N PRO A 54 1.86 -4.34 23.39
CA PRO A 54 1.24 -4.65 24.67
C PRO A 54 1.06 -3.39 25.54
N GLY A 55 -0.15 -3.20 26.06
CA GLY A 55 -0.50 -2.04 26.90
C GLY A 55 -0.87 -0.76 26.12
N GLU A 56 -0.67 -0.71 24.80
CA GLU A 56 -1.19 0.38 23.99
C GLU A 56 -2.70 0.20 23.73
N ILE A 57 -3.49 1.23 24.02
CA ILE A 57 -4.95 1.22 23.76
C ILE A 57 -5.23 1.49 22.28
N ASN A 58 -4.41 2.33 21.65
CA ASN A 58 -4.62 2.80 20.30
C ASN A 58 -3.62 2.17 19.33
N ARG A 59 -4.12 1.79 18.14
CA ARG A 59 -3.28 1.44 17.00
C ARG A 59 -2.60 2.70 16.48
N ARG A 60 -1.36 2.56 16.03
CA ARG A 60 -0.61 3.63 15.38
C ARG A 60 -0.41 3.29 13.91
N THR A 61 -0.75 4.21 13.01
CA THR A 61 -0.38 4.11 11.59
C THR A 61 1.13 4.28 11.45
N GLU A 62 1.77 3.41 10.68
CA GLU A 62 3.21 3.38 10.50
C GLU A 62 3.59 3.99 9.16
N ALA A 63 4.60 4.84 9.16
CA ALA A 63 5.09 5.45 7.94
C ALA A 63 5.88 4.41 7.12
N THR A 64 5.57 4.32 5.84
CA THR A 64 6.26 3.50 4.83
C THR A 64 6.57 4.39 3.61
N SER A 65 7.48 3.95 2.74
CA SER A 65 7.82 4.67 1.50
C SER A 65 6.64 4.77 0.52
N GLY A 66 5.68 3.86 0.63
CA GLY A 66 4.46 3.79 -0.17
C GLY A 66 3.51 2.71 0.34
N PRO A 67 2.43 2.39 -0.40
CA PRO A 67 1.50 1.32 -0.05
C PRO A 67 2.22 -0.03 0.09
N VAL A 68 1.88 -0.77 1.15
CA VAL A 68 2.43 -2.10 1.41
C VAL A 68 1.58 -3.15 0.71
N ALA A 69 2.20 -3.95 -0.15
CA ALA A 69 1.53 -5.05 -0.84
C ALA A 69 1.34 -6.27 0.08
N ASP A 70 2.35 -6.59 0.90
CA ASP A 70 2.25 -7.66 1.90
C ASP A 70 3.24 -7.50 3.07
N ILE A 71 3.00 -8.22 4.17
CA ILE A 71 3.91 -8.33 5.32
C ILE A 71 4.23 -9.79 5.66
N CYS A 72 5.43 -10.06 6.15
CA CYS A 72 5.78 -11.38 6.70
C CYS A 72 6.80 -11.27 7.83
N VAL A 73 6.98 -12.37 8.57
CA VAL A 73 7.94 -12.43 9.68
C VAL A 73 9.10 -13.33 9.29
N ALA A 74 10.31 -12.81 9.40
CA ALA A 74 11.55 -13.56 9.20
C ALA A 74 12.38 -13.50 10.49
N GLY A 75 12.37 -14.59 11.27
CA GLY A 75 12.91 -14.60 12.62
C GLY A 75 12.13 -13.65 13.54
N THR A 76 12.78 -12.62 14.07
CA THR A 76 12.13 -11.56 14.87
C THR A 76 11.80 -10.30 14.05
N ALA A 77 12.28 -10.23 12.81
CA ALA A 77 12.12 -9.08 11.95
C ALA A 77 10.79 -9.12 11.21
N LEU A 78 10.14 -7.96 11.15
CA LEU A 78 9.04 -7.74 10.21
C LEU A 78 9.63 -7.35 8.86
N ILE A 79 9.16 -8.00 7.82
CA ILE A 79 9.46 -7.71 6.43
C ILE A 79 8.21 -7.16 5.76
N ILE A 80 8.37 -6.10 4.96
CA ILE A 80 7.34 -5.56 4.09
C ILE A 80 7.74 -5.76 2.63
N LEU A 81 6.76 -6.03 1.78
CA LEU A 81 6.85 -5.97 0.34
C LEU A 81 6.02 -4.76 -0.10
N ASP A 82 6.62 -3.80 -0.79
CA ASP A 82 5.87 -2.69 -1.38
C ASP A 82 5.30 -3.04 -2.77
N ALA A 83 4.49 -2.13 -3.33
CA ALA A 83 3.85 -2.30 -4.63
C ALA A 83 4.85 -2.42 -5.80
N ASP A 84 6.07 -1.90 -5.65
CA ASP A 84 7.14 -1.97 -6.65
C ASP A 84 7.97 -3.27 -6.54
N GLY A 85 7.64 -4.12 -5.55
CA GLY A 85 8.28 -5.40 -5.33
C GLY A 85 9.60 -5.30 -4.54
N GLN A 86 9.88 -4.17 -3.91
CA GLN A 86 11.02 -3.98 -3.04
C GLN A 86 10.71 -4.51 -1.64
N LEU A 87 11.64 -5.30 -1.09
CA LEU A 87 11.57 -5.81 0.26
C LEU A 87 12.27 -4.85 1.22
N SER A 88 11.67 -4.59 2.38
CA SER A 88 12.30 -3.82 3.45
C SER A 88 12.10 -4.52 4.79
N HIS A 89 13.10 -4.43 5.67
CA HIS A 89 12.99 -4.94 7.04
C HIS A 89 12.90 -3.80 8.04
N LEU A 90 12.16 -4.03 9.13
CA LEU A 90 12.05 -3.09 10.23
C LEU A 90 13.24 -3.22 11.19
N LYS A 91 13.89 -2.09 11.51
CA LYS A 91 14.87 -2.01 12.59
C LYS A 91 14.75 -0.66 13.29
N GLN A 92 14.64 -0.66 14.62
CA GLN A 92 14.56 0.57 15.44
C GLN A 92 13.53 1.60 14.94
N ARG A 93 12.36 1.13 14.46
CA ARG A 93 11.29 1.97 13.87
C ARG A 93 11.57 2.56 12.49
N PHE A 94 12.64 2.14 11.82
CA PHE A 94 12.95 2.54 10.45
C PHE A 94 12.91 1.33 9.52
N TRP A 95 12.50 1.59 8.27
CA TRP A 95 12.50 0.63 7.19
C TRP A 95 13.82 0.69 6.43
N TYR A 96 14.44 -0.46 6.26
CA TYR A 96 15.68 -0.59 5.49
C TYR A 96 15.45 -1.52 4.31
N ALA A 97 15.70 -1.00 3.12
CA ALA A 97 15.66 -1.79 1.90
C ALA A 97 16.58 -3.00 2.03
N MET A 98 16.03 -4.18 1.74
CA MET A 98 16.80 -5.39 1.62
C MET A 98 17.46 -5.43 0.24
N GLU A 99 18.74 -5.78 0.22
CA GLU A 99 19.42 -6.03 -1.04
C GLU A 99 18.79 -7.26 -1.69
N ARG A 100 18.38 -7.12 -2.95
CA ARG A 100 17.88 -8.24 -3.73
C ARG A 100 19.10 -9.04 -4.20
N LEU A 101 19.11 -10.31 -3.82
CA LEU A 101 20.02 -11.29 -4.39
C LEU A 101 19.29 -11.92 -5.57
N ASP A 102 19.94 -12.07 -6.73
CA ASP A 102 19.42 -12.95 -7.77
C ASP A 102 19.53 -14.41 -7.32
N LEU A 103 19.03 -15.31 -8.16
CA LEU A 103 19.17 -16.75 -7.98
C LEU A 103 20.64 -17.21 -7.93
N THR A 104 21.60 -16.33 -8.25
CA THR A 104 23.05 -16.59 -8.18
C THR A 104 23.71 -15.99 -6.93
N GLY A 105 22.95 -15.30 -6.07
CA GLY A 105 23.48 -14.65 -4.87
C GLY A 105 24.17 -13.31 -5.14
N LYS A 106 23.98 -12.69 -6.31
CA LYS A 106 24.57 -11.39 -6.64
C LYS A 106 23.62 -10.26 -6.24
N ARG A 107 24.17 -9.24 -5.60
CA ARG A 107 23.45 -8.02 -5.17
C ARG A 107 23.18 -7.11 -6.36
N PHE A 108 21.98 -6.53 -6.43
CA PHE A 108 21.69 -5.40 -7.31
C PHE A 108 20.76 -4.41 -6.62
N ARG A 109 21.03 -3.12 -6.85
CA ARG A 109 20.04 -2.05 -6.70
C ARG A 109 19.35 -1.87 -8.05
N LEU A 110 18.03 -1.74 -8.01
CA LEU A 110 17.28 -1.16 -9.12
C LEU A 110 17.54 0.35 -9.15
#